data_AF-A0A8T3ML79-F1
#
_entry.id   AF-A0A8T3ML79-F1
#
_cell.length_a   1.000
_cell.length_b   1.000
_cell.length_c   1.000
_cell.angle_alpha   90.00
_cell.angle_beta   90.00
_cell.angle_gamma   90.00
#
_symmetry.space_group_name_H-M   'P 1'
#
loop_
_entity.id
_entity.type
_entity.pdbx_description
1 polymer ?
#
loop_
_entity_poly.entity_id
_entity_poly.type
_entity_poly.pdbx_seq_one_letter_code
_entity_poly.pdbx_strand_id
1 'polypeptide(L)'
;MRSQDVVRRETIRLCLSAIRNEEVARRGPLDDPAELAVLGRQARMRRESIEAFRRGGRDELVAKETAELGVIEKYLPAQLGESDVREAILRAIAETGASGPGAQGKVMQRAMVELRGRADGKLVAGVVARLLSGEGGAVGPPGPLPPLSPEEAGPHAKRADEAGEAIGDPK
;
A
#
# COMPACT_ATOMS: atom_id res chain seq x y z
N MET A 1 -28.82 -0.63 11.87
CA MET A 1 -28.26 0.75 11.87
C MET A 1 -27.08 0.98 12.85
N ARG A 2 -26.40 -0.04 13.40
CA ARG A 2 -25.26 0.17 14.33
C ARG A 2 -23.87 -0.23 13.81
N SER A 3 -23.78 -1.01 12.73
CA SER A 3 -22.49 -1.58 12.30
C SER A 3 -21.59 -0.60 11.54
N GLN A 4 -22.16 0.29 10.72
CA GLN A 4 -21.38 1.30 9.99
C GLN A 4 -20.71 2.32 10.92
N ASP A 5 -21.37 2.65 12.04
CA ASP A 5 -20.82 3.58 13.03
C ASP A 5 -19.63 2.95 13.79
N VAL A 6 -19.68 1.64 14.01
CA VAL A 6 -18.58 0.88 14.63
C VAL A 6 -17.35 0.85 13.71
N VAL A 7 -17.53 0.44 12.45
CA VAL A 7 -16.42 0.41 11.46
C VAL A 7 -15.79 1.78 11.34
N ARG A 8 -16.60 2.83 11.11
CA ARG A 8 -16.10 4.20 11.00
C ARG A 8 -15.27 4.61 12.23
N ARG A 9 -15.81 4.39 13.43
CA ARG A 9 -15.15 4.76 14.68
C ARG A 9 -13.84 4.01 14.89
N GLU A 10 -13.81 2.71 14.59
CA GLU A 10 -12.61 1.89 14.73
C GLU A 10 -11.54 2.30 13.72
N THR A 11 -11.90 2.51 12.46
CA THR A 11 -10.98 2.99 11.43
C THR A 11 -10.37 4.35 11.81
N ILE A 12 -11.19 5.29 12.29
CA ILE A 12 -10.69 6.61 12.74
C ILE A 12 -9.72 6.47 13.92
N ARG A 13 -10.02 5.61 14.91
CA ARG A 13 -9.10 5.36 16.02
C ARG A 13 -7.78 4.75 15.56
N LEU A 14 -7.83 3.80 14.63
CA LEU A 14 -6.63 3.20 14.06
C LEU A 14 -5.76 4.26 13.37
N CYS A 15 -6.38 5.13 12.58
CA CYS A 15 -5.70 6.24 11.90
C CYS A 15 -5.07 7.23 12.89
N LEU A 16 -5.78 7.62 13.94
CA LEU A 16 -5.25 8.49 14.99
C LEU A 16 -4.06 7.85 15.72
N SER A 17 -4.13 6.55 15.99
CA SER A 17 -2.99 5.81 16.56
C SER A 17 -1.80 5.78 15.60
N ALA A 18 -2.04 5.62 14.29
CA ALA A 18 -0.98 5.66 13.28
C ALA A 18 -0.30 7.05 13.21
N ILE A 19 -1.08 8.12 13.31
CA ILE A 19 -0.55 9.50 13.37
C ILE A 19 0.33 9.68 14.61
N ARG A 20 -0.18 9.32 15.80
CA ARG A 20 0.57 9.40 17.06
C ARG A 20 1.86 8.58 17.03
N ASN A 21 1.82 7.39 16.45
CA ASN A 21 3.00 6.55 16.30
C ASN A 21 4.07 7.22 15.41
N GLU A 22 3.66 7.90 14.33
CA GLU A 22 4.58 8.65 13.49
C GLU A 22 5.13 9.91 14.21
N GLU A 23 4.32 10.61 15.01
CA GLU A 23 4.79 11.72 15.86
C GLU A 23 5.87 11.27 16.85
N VAL A 24 5.63 10.13 17.53
CA VAL A 24 6.60 9.52 18.44
C VAL A 24 7.87 9.13 17.69
N ALA A 25 7.74 8.50 16.51
CA ALA A 25 8.88 8.10 15.68
C ALA A 25 9.72 9.31 15.21
N ARG A 26 9.07 10.44 14.90
CA ARG A 26 9.72 11.69 14.48
C ARG A 26 10.17 12.57 15.65
N ARG A 27 9.77 12.23 16.88
CA ARG A 27 10.01 13.02 18.10
C ARG A 27 9.46 14.46 18.00
N GLY A 28 8.27 14.61 17.41
CA GLY A 28 7.62 15.91 17.24
C GLY A 28 6.24 15.80 16.59
N PRO A 29 5.43 16.88 16.65
CA PRO A 29 4.10 16.90 16.03
C PRO A 29 4.18 16.82 14.51
N LEU A 30 3.14 16.27 13.89
CA LEU A 30 2.99 16.32 12.43
C LEU A 30 2.31 17.62 12.00
N ASP A 31 2.69 18.10 10.82
CA ASP A 31 1.92 19.10 10.09
C ASP A 31 0.84 18.41 9.23
N ASP A 32 -0.19 19.15 8.81
CA ASP A 32 -1.29 18.61 7.99
C ASP A 32 -0.82 17.76 6.79
N PRO A 33 0.22 18.15 6.03
CA PRO A 33 0.75 17.32 4.94
C PRO A 33 1.31 15.97 5.41
N ALA A 34 2.01 15.94 6.56
CA ALA A 34 2.53 14.70 7.10
C ALA A 34 1.40 13.81 7.64
N GLU A 35 0.34 14.39 8.23
CA GLU A 35 -0.86 13.65 8.62
C GLU A 35 -1.56 13.02 7.41
N LEU A 36 -1.74 13.80 6.33
CA LEU A 36 -2.30 13.30 5.06
C LEU A 36 -1.44 12.17 4.48
N ALA A 37 -0.12 12.25 4.60
CA ALA A 37 0.77 11.16 4.18
C ALA A 37 0.55 9.89 5.02
N VAL A 38 0.37 10.01 6.35
CA VAL A 38 0.03 8.86 7.20
C VAL A 38 -1.29 8.22 6.75
N LEU A 39 -2.34 9.02 6.56
CA LEU A 39 -3.63 8.53 6.08
C LEU A 39 -3.53 7.88 4.70
N GLY A 40 -2.74 8.45 3.78
CA GLY A 40 -2.47 7.88 2.47
C GLY A 40 -1.81 6.50 2.55
N ARG A 41 -0.85 6.31 3.47
CA ARG A 41 -0.25 4.99 3.74
C ARG A 41 -1.28 3.99 4.28
N GLN A 42 -2.14 4.41 5.21
CA GLN A 42 -3.20 3.54 5.72
C GLN A 42 -4.16 3.10 4.60
N ALA A 43 -4.60 4.02 3.73
CA ALA A 43 -5.43 3.69 2.58
C ALA A 43 -4.74 2.69 1.64
N ARG A 44 -3.46 2.90 1.33
CA ARG A 44 -2.67 1.97 0.52
C ARG A 44 -2.61 0.57 1.14
N MET A 45 -2.34 0.46 2.43
CA MET A 45 -2.30 -0.83 3.14
C MET A 45 -3.63 -1.59 3.06
N ARG A 46 -4.77 -0.89 3.14
CA ARG A 46 -6.09 -1.51 2.94
C ARG A 46 -6.26 -2.01 1.51
N ARG A 47 -5.84 -1.25 0.48
CA ARG A 47 -5.89 -1.69 -0.93
C ARG A 47 -5.05 -2.96 -1.17
N GLU A 48 -3.84 -2.99 -0.65
CA GLU A 48 -2.95 -4.17 -0.74
C GLU A 48 -3.56 -5.37 0.00
N SER A 49 -4.18 -5.15 1.16
CA SER A 49 -4.88 -6.17 1.93
C SER A 49 -6.11 -6.71 1.19
N ILE A 50 -6.89 -5.84 0.54
CA ILE A 50 -8.03 -6.22 -0.32
C ILE A 50 -7.57 -7.17 -1.43
N GLU A 51 -6.49 -6.82 -2.13
CA GLU A 51 -5.95 -7.66 -3.20
C GLU A 51 -5.43 -9.00 -2.67
N ALA A 52 -4.73 -8.99 -1.53
CA ALA A 52 -4.24 -10.21 -0.89
C ALA A 52 -5.38 -11.13 -0.45
N PHE A 53 -6.40 -10.60 0.24
CA PHE A 53 -7.55 -11.39 0.69
C PHE A 53 -8.43 -11.88 -0.46
N ARG A 54 -8.57 -11.09 -1.53
CA ARG A 54 -9.28 -11.50 -2.74
C ARG A 54 -8.58 -12.68 -3.41
N ARG A 55 -7.24 -12.65 -3.52
CA ARG A 55 -6.46 -13.78 -4.05
C ARG A 55 -6.56 -15.02 -3.16
N GLY A 56 -6.73 -14.84 -1.85
CA GLY A 56 -6.93 -15.93 -0.89
C GLY A 56 -8.38 -16.40 -0.73
N GLY A 57 -9.34 -15.89 -1.51
CA GLY A 57 -10.76 -16.27 -1.40
C GLY A 57 -11.43 -15.88 -0.07
N ARG A 58 -10.89 -14.87 0.63
CA ARG A 58 -11.38 -14.42 1.95
C ARG A 58 -12.32 -13.22 1.80
N ASP A 59 -13.49 -13.43 1.20
CA ASP A 59 -14.42 -12.36 0.83
C ASP A 59 -14.94 -11.53 2.03
N GLU A 60 -15.07 -12.17 3.19
CA GLU A 60 -15.43 -11.47 4.45
C GLU A 60 -14.40 -10.40 4.83
N LEU A 61 -13.10 -10.68 4.61
CA LEU A 61 -12.01 -9.77 4.90
C LEU A 61 -11.91 -8.69 3.81
N VAL A 62 -12.18 -9.05 2.55
CA VAL A 62 -12.29 -8.08 1.45
C VAL A 62 -13.37 -7.05 1.76
N ALA A 63 -14.56 -7.48 2.20
CA ALA A 63 -15.66 -6.58 2.54
C ALA A 63 -15.29 -5.66 3.71
N LYS A 64 -14.63 -6.20 4.74
CA LYS A 64 -14.14 -5.42 5.88
C LYS A 64 -13.14 -4.35 5.46
N GLU A 65 -12.08 -4.74 4.76
CA GLU A 65 -11.02 -3.82 4.31
C GLU A 65 -11.56 -2.75 3.35
N THR A 66 -12.52 -3.11 2.48
CA THR A 66 -13.18 -2.16 1.57
C THR A 66 -13.99 -1.12 2.34
N ALA A 67 -14.70 -1.54 3.40
CA ALA A 67 -15.46 -0.62 4.25
C ALA A 67 -14.54 0.35 5.01
N GLU A 68 -13.41 -0.15 5.54
CA GLU A 68 -12.40 0.68 6.20
C GLU A 68 -11.75 1.67 5.21
N LEU A 69 -11.37 1.20 4.03
CA LEU A 69 -10.79 2.04 2.98
C LEU A 69 -11.72 3.21 2.62
N GLY A 70 -13.01 2.93 2.40
CA GLY A 70 -14.00 3.96 2.10
C GLY A 70 -14.24 4.97 3.23
N VAL A 71 -13.88 4.65 4.48
CA VAL A 71 -13.86 5.63 5.58
C VAL A 71 -12.63 6.53 5.46
N ILE A 72 -11.45 5.95 5.24
CA ILE A 72 -10.18 6.70 5.14
C ILE A 72 -10.22 7.67 3.95
N GLU A 73 -10.73 7.22 2.81
CA GLU A 73 -10.78 8.01 1.57
C GLU A 73 -11.65 9.28 1.69
N LYS A 74 -12.59 9.34 2.64
CA LYS A 74 -13.36 10.56 2.93
C LYS A 74 -12.53 11.69 3.54
N TYR A 75 -11.37 11.37 4.10
CA TYR A 75 -10.46 12.31 4.75
C TYR A 75 -9.22 12.60 3.89
N LEU A 76 -9.12 12.00 2.70
CA LEU A 76 -8.01 12.17 1.78
C LEU A 76 -8.46 12.95 0.53
N PRO A 77 -7.61 13.85 0.00
CA PRO A 77 -7.72 14.28 -1.38
C PRO A 77 -7.67 13.08 -2.33
N ALA A 78 -8.21 13.23 -3.53
CA ALA A 78 -8.12 12.21 -4.58
C ALA A 78 -6.65 11.78 -4.77
N GLN A 79 -6.37 10.53 -4.37
CA GLN A 79 -5.03 9.96 -4.38
C GLN A 79 -4.64 9.62 -5.81
N LEU A 80 -3.39 9.93 -6.16
CA LEU A 80 -2.81 9.57 -7.44
C LEU A 80 -2.30 8.12 -7.39
N GLY A 81 -2.42 7.40 -8.51
CA GLY A 81 -1.80 6.08 -8.65
C GLY A 81 -0.28 6.18 -8.65
N GLU A 82 0.42 5.07 -8.41
CA GLU A 82 1.90 5.06 -8.45
C GLU A 82 2.43 5.45 -9.84
N SER A 83 1.74 5.07 -10.92
CA SER A 83 2.00 5.52 -12.29
C SER A 83 1.94 7.04 -12.41
N ASP A 84 0.88 7.65 -11.90
CA ASP A 84 0.63 9.08 -12.02
C ASP A 84 1.62 9.88 -11.17
N VAL A 85 1.97 9.37 -10.00
CA VAL A 85 3.04 9.92 -9.14
C VAL A 85 4.37 9.91 -9.88
N ARG A 86 4.71 8.79 -10.54
CA ARG A 86 5.94 8.69 -11.34
C ARG A 86 5.93 9.68 -12.51
N GLU A 87 4.82 9.80 -13.22
CA GLU A 87 4.68 10.75 -14.32
C GLU A 87 4.82 12.21 -13.87
N ALA A 88 4.18 12.57 -12.76
CA ALA A 88 4.31 13.91 -12.17
C ALA A 88 5.76 14.22 -11.79
N ILE A 89 6.49 13.23 -11.26
CA ILE A 89 7.93 13.39 -10.95
C ILE A 89 8.76 13.53 -12.23
N LEU A 90 8.50 12.74 -13.27
CA LEU A 90 9.19 12.87 -14.56
C LEU A 90 8.97 14.25 -15.19
N ARG A 91 7.73 14.76 -15.15
CA ARG A 91 7.42 16.14 -15.57
C ARG A 91 8.21 17.16 -14.74
N ALA A 92 8.24 17.01 -13.42
CA ALA A 92 9.01 17.89 -12.55
C ALA A 92 10.52 17.87 -12.85
N ILE A 93 11.10 16.71 -13.18
CA ILE A 93 12.50 16.58 -13.61
C ILE A 93 12.73 17.34 -14.93
N ALA A 94 11.85 17.13 -15.92
CA ALA A 94 11.96 17.76 -17.23
C ALA A 94 11.84 19.30 -17.14
N GLU A 95 10.86 19.81 -16.38
CA GLU A 95 10.64 21.25 -16.19
C GLU A 95 11.78 21.92 -15.42
N THR A 96 12.37 21.22 -14.44
CA THR A 96 13.45 21.78 -13.64
C THR A 96 14.82 21.63 -14.30
N GLY A 97 14.93 20.81 -15.35
CA GLY A 97 16.20 20.44 -16.01
C GLY A 97 17.20 19.80 -15.04
N ALA A 98 16.72 19.22 -13.95
CA ALA A 98 17.56 18.83 -12.83
C ALA A 98 18.08 17.40 -13.01
N SER A 99 19.40 17.21 -12.90
CA SER A 99 20.06 15.91 -13.10
C SER A 99 21.02 15.58 -11.96
N GLY A 100 21.09 14.29 -11.61
CA GLY A 100 22.03 13.76 -10.63
C GLY A 100 21.57 13.87 -9.16
N PRO A 101 22.34 13.31 -8.21
CA PRO A 101 21.91 13.18 -6.81
C PRO A 101 21.65 14.52 -6.10
N GLY A 102 22.34 15.60 -6.50
CA GLY A 102 22.14 16.94 -5.94
C GLY A 102 20.83 17.63 -6.37
N ALA A 103 20.12 17.09 -7.35
CA ALA A 103 18.90 17.67 -7.89
C ALA A 103 17.63 17.34 -7.08
N GLN A 104 17.71 16.44 -6.10
CA GLN A 104 16.54 15.94 -5.37
C GLN A 104 15.71 17.06 -4.75
N GLY A 105 16.34 18.06 -4.14
CA GLY A 105 15.62 19.16 -3.50
C GLY A 105 14.79 20.00 -4.48
N LYS A 106 15.33 20.28 -5.67
CA LYS A 106 14.65 21.07 -6.71
C LYS A 106 13.47 20.30 -7.30
N VAL A 107 13.65 19.02 -7.59
CA VAL A 107 12.59 18.14 -8.10
C VAL A 107 11.50 17.95 -7.05
N MET A 108 11.88 17.78 -5.78
CA MET A 108 10.94 17.64 -4.67
C MET A 108 10.08 18.89 -4.51
N GLN A 109 10.68 20.08 -4.53
CA GLN A 109 9.93 21.34 -4.44
C GLN A 109 8.89 21.46 -5.56
N ARG A 110 9.26 21.10 -6.80
CA ARG A 110 8.34 21.17 -7.93
C ARG A 110 7.25 20.10 -7.85
N ALA A 111 7.62 18.85 -7.59
CA ALA A 111 6.69 17.72 -7.53
C ALA A 111 5.65 17.91 -6.40
N MET A 112 6.05 18.47 -5.26
CA MET A 112 5.14 18.72 -4.14
C MET A 112 4.08 19.81 -4.42
N VAL A 113 4.22 20.62 -5.48
CA VAL A 113 3.12 21.52 -5.91
C VAL A 113 1.90 20.72 -6.39
N GLU A 114 2.13 19.59 -7.07
CA GLU A 114 1.08 18.75 -7.65
C GLU A 114 0.70 17.57 -6.73
N LEU A 115 1.67 17.05 -5.98
CA LEU A 115 1.55 15.79 -5.24
C LEU A 115 1.22 15.94 -3.75
N ARG A 116 1.32 17.15 -3.17
CA ARG A 116 1.07 17.37 -1.74
C ARG A 116 -0.35 16.95 -1.37
N GLY A 117 -0.46 16.05 -0.38
CA GLY A 117 -1.74 15.48 0.08
C GLY A 117 -2.36 14.46 -0.88
N ARG A 118 -1.83 14.28 -2.09
CA ARG A 118 -2.31 13.33 -3.11
C ARG A 118 -1.40 12.12 -3.28
N ALA A 119 -0.19 12.19 -2.73
CA ALA A 119 0.79 11.11 -2.68
C ALA A 119 1.63 11.18 -1.39
N ASP A 120 2.16 10.04 -0.96
CA ASP A 120 3.02 9.95 0.22
C ASP A 120 4.39 10.58 -0.04
N GLY A 121 4.82 11.52 0.82
CA GLY A 121 6.09 12.22 0.64
C GLY A 121 7.34 11.33 0.70
N LYS A 122 7.32 10.22 1.46
CA LYS A 122 8.42 9.25 1.48
C LYS A 122 8.47 8.45 0.17
N LEU A 123 7.30 8.07 -0.37
CA LEU A 123 7.18 7.46 -1.69
C LEU A 123 7.71 8.39 -2.77
N VAL A 124 7.27 9.66 -2.79
CA VAL A 124 7.76 10.67 -3.73
C VAL A 124 9.27 10.83 -3.62
N ALA A 125 9.82 10.94 -2.40
CA ALA A 125 11.27 11.02 -2.18
C ALA A 125 12.02 9.78 -2.70
N GLY A 126 11.50 8.59 -2.46
CA GLY A 126 12.06 7.35 -2.98
C GLY A 126 12.04 7.27 -4.51
N VAL A 127 10.93 7.67 -5.14
CA VAL A 127 10.81 7.69 -6.61
C VAL A 127 11.73 8.74 -7.23
N VAL A 128 11.81 9.94 -6.66
CA VAL A 128 12.73 11.01 -7.10
C VAL A 128 14.18 10.53 -7.00
N ALA A 129 14.57 9.88 -5.90
CA ALA A 129 15.91 9.33 -5.72
C ALA A 129 16.26 8.31 -6.82
N ARG A 130 15.37 7.34 -7.07
CA ARG A 130 15.59 6.32 -8.11
C ARG A 130 15.74 6.91 -9.51
N LEU A 131 14.88 7.87 -9.86
CA LEU A 131 14.89 8.50 -11.18
C LEU A 131 16.15 9.37 -11.41
N LEU A 132 16.66 10.04 -10.38
CA LEU A 132 17.84 10.90 -10.49
C LEU A 132 19.17 10.15 -10.40
N SER A 133 19.20 8.99 -9.74
CA SER A 133 20.40 8.14 -9.64
C SER A 133 20.68 7.31 -10.90
N GLY A 134 19.85 7.41 -11.95
CA GLY A 134 20.06 6.66 -13.19
C GLY A 134 19.65 5.19 -13.15
N GLU A 135 19.11 4.70 -12.03
CA GLU A 135 18.44 3.38 -11.93
C GLU A 135 17.05 3.37 -12.62
N GLY A 136 16.88 4.19 -13.66
CA GLY A 136 15.70 4.21 -14.52
C GLY A 136 15.68 3.06 -15.55
N GLY A 137 16.60 2.11 -15.46
CA GLY A 137 16.62 0.90 -16.28
C GLY A 137 15.70 -0.17 -15.72
N ALA A 138 14.51 -0.31 -16.31
CA ALA A 138 13.66 -1.50 -16.28
C ALA A 138 13.37 -2.13 -14.90
N VAL A 139 12.34 -1.60 -14.21
CA VAL A 139 11.42 -2.49 -13.50
C VAL A 139 10.12 -2.41 -14.28
N GLY A 140 9.82 -3.48 -15.02
CA GLY A 140 8.52 -3.68 -15.65
C GLY A 140 7.39 -3.70 -14.61
N PRO A 141 6.13 -3.94 -15.02
CA PRO A 141 5.04 -4.12 -14.05
C PRO A 141 5.49 -5.11 -12.96
N PRO A 142 5.06 -4.93 -11.69
CA PRO A 142 5.53 -5.76 -10.59
C PRO A 142 5.48 -7.22 -11.03
N GLY A 143 6.65 -7.85 -11.15
CA GLY A 143 6.74 -9.26 -11.45
C GLY A 143 5.89 -10.02 -10.45
N PRO A 144 5.25 -11.13 -10.84
CA PRO A 144 4.44 -11.91 -9.92
C PRO A 144 5.25 -12.14 -8.64
N LEU A 145 4.60 -11.89 -7.49
CA LEU A 145 5.21 -12.10 -6.18
C LEU A 145 5.95 -13.43 -6.19
N PRO A 146 7.19 -13.49 -5.66
CA PRO A 146 7.92 -14.74 -5.60
C PRO A 146 7.03 -15.79 -4.92
N PRO A 147 6.96 -17.02 -5.44
CA PRO A 147 6.23 -18.08 -4.76
C PRO A 147 6.79 -18.18 -3.35
N LEU A 148 5.89 -18.20 -2.37
CA LEU A 148 6.25 -18.37 -0.96
C LEU A 148 7.18 -19.58 -0.84
N SER A 149 8.33 -19.37 -0.20
CA SER A 149 9.27 -20.44 0.06
C SER A 149 8.56 -21.61 0.75
N PRO A 150 8.89 -22.88 0.42
CA PRO A 150 8.23 -24.06 1.00
C PRO A 150 8.27 -24.13 2.54
N GLU A 151 9.13 -23.32 3.18
CA GLU A 151 9.30 -23.27 4.64
C GLU A 151 8.24 -22.46 5.40
N GLU A 152 7.47 -21.60 4.73
CA GLU A 152 6.38 -20.83 5.39
C GLU A 152 5.03 -21.56 5.36
N ALA A 153 4.97 -22.76 4.76
CA ALA A 153 3.83 -23.65 4.84
C ALA A 153 3.82 -24.34 6.22
N GLY A 154 3.12 -23.74 7.17
CA GLY A 154 2.85 -24.35 8.48
C GLY A 154 2.26 -25.77 8.36
N PRO A 155 2.42 -26.62 9.40
CA PRO A 155 2.16 -28.05 9.31
C PRO A 155 0.66 -28.33 9.45
N HIS A 156 -0.10 -28.13 8.39
CA HIS A 156 -1.46 -28.63 8.27
C HIS A 156 -1.66 -29.43 6.98
N ALA A 157 -0.79 -30.41 6.77
CA ALA A 157 -1.15 -31.64 6.08
C ALA A 157 -1.46 -32.70 7.16
N LYS A 158 -2.71 -32.75 7.63
CA LYS A 158 -3.22 -33.90 8.38
C LYS A 158 -4.26 -34.63 7.54
N ARG A 159 -3.87 -35.83 7.11
CA ARG A 159 -4.62 -37.09 7.15
C ARG A 159 -6.04 -37.07 6.56
N ALA A 160 -6.16 -37.63 5.35
CA ALA A 160 -7.22 -38.57 5.00
C ALA A 160 -6.48 -39.90 4.74
N ASP A 161 -6.24 -40.71 5.77
CA ASP A 161 -7.10 -41.81 6.22
C ASP A 161 -7.19 -42.93 5.15
N GLU A 162 -6.29 -43.90 5.31
CA GLU A 162 -6.44 -45.26 4.80
C GLU A 162 -7.52 -45.95 5.64
N ALA A 163 -8.54 -46.56 5.02
CA ALA A 163 -8.91 -47.96 5.23
C ALA A 163 -10.29 -48.31 4.66
N GLY A 164 -10.33 -49.49 4.02
CA GLY A 164 -11.52 -50.34 3.85
C GLY A 164 -12.21 -50.18 2.50
N GLU A 165 -12.48 -51.21 1.71
CA GLU A 165 -12.30 -52.65 1.85
C GLU A 165 -12.62 -53.22 0.45
N ALA A 166 -11.97 -54.32 0.08
CA ALA A 166 -12.20 -55.06 -1.14
C ALA A 166 -13.62 -55.66 -1.26
N ILE A 167 -14.00 -56.07 -2.48
CA ILE A 167 -14.86 -57.21 -2.92
C ILE A 167 -15.31 -56.85 -4.36
N GLY A 168 -14.69 -57.38 -5.42
CA GLY A 168 -15.10 -58.62 -6.12
C GLY A 168 -16.33 -58.37 -7.03
N ASP A 169 -16.45 -58.73 -8.30
CA ASP A 169 -15.69 -59.53 -9.28
C ASP A 169 -16.40 -59.27 -10.66
N PRO A 170 -16.01 -59.90 -11.79
CA PRO A 170 -16.21 -59.36 -13.15
C PRO A 170 -17.50 -59.82 -13.86
N LYS A 171 -17.83 -59.12 -14.96
CA LYS A 171 -18.40 -59.72 -16.17
C LYS A 171 -18.10 -58.87 -17.41
#